data_AF-A0A7S1S9R9-F1
#
_entry.id   AF-A0A7S1S9R9-F1
#
_cell.length_a   1.000
_cell.length_b   1.000
_cell.length_c   1.000
_cell.angle_alpha   90.00
_cell.angle_beta   90.00
_cell.angle_gamma   90.00
#
_symmetry.space_group_name_H-M   'P 1'
#
loop_
_entity.id
_entity.type
_entity.pdbx_description
1 polymer ?
#
loop_
_entity_poly.entity_id
_entity_poly.type
_entity_poly.pdbx_seq_one_letter_code
_entity_poly.pdbx_strand_id
1 'polypeptide(L)'
;GGGQPDHFVQVFNLDTKDKLGVYQSPESIVFWRWIAPRILALVGEKDVLHWNLEAAGSAPEKIFQRGGKLAEAGSQIISYAANSAMSWCLLTAISTQDQGQTIDGSMQLWSVDKKQQQ
;
A
#
# COMPACT_ATOMS: atom_id res chain seq x y z
N GLY A 1 -26.04 0.71 16.58
CA GLY A 1 -24.95 -0.28 16.56
C GLY A 1 -23.93 0.21 15.57
N GLY A 2 -22.73 0.57 16.05
CA GLY A 2 -21.74 1.31 15.26
C GLY A 2 -21.26 0.52 14.06
N GLY A 3 -21.50 1.04 12.86
CA GLY A 3 -20.92 0.50 11.63
C GLY A 3 -19.42 0.76 11.66
N GLN A 4 -18.64 -0.31 11.61
CA GLN A 4 -17.22 -0.24 11.30
C GLN A 4 -17.10 0.48 9.94
N PRO A 5 -16.22 1.49 9.78
CA PRO A 5 -16.09 2.16 8.50
C PRO A 5 -15.69 1.15 7.44
N ASP A 6 -16.55 0.95 6.44
CA ASP A 6 -16.22 0.08 5.33
C ASP A 6 -15.25 0.81 4.39
N HIS A 7 -13.99 0.38 4.38
CA HIS A 7 -12.97 0.94 3.51
C HIS A 7 -12.99 0.23 2.15
N PHE A 8 -13.67 0.82 1.16
CA PHE A 8 -13.76 0.24 -0.17
C PHE A 8 -12.75 0.85 -1.15
N VAL A 9 -12.09 -0.01 -1.92
CA VAL A 9 -11.36 0.36 -3.14
C VAL A 9 -12.10 -0.24 -4.33
N GLN A 10 -12.47 0.59 -5.29
CA GLN A 10 -13.09 0.17 -6.54
C GLN A 10 -12.24 0.65 -7.71
N VAL A 11 -12.01 -0.22 -8.68
CA VAL A 11 -11.25 0.11 -9.88
C VAL A 11 -12.14 -0.08 -11.09
N PHE A 12 -12.19 0.95 -11.93
CA PHE A 12 -12.99 0.97 -13.15
C PHE A 12 -12.11 1.23 -14.35
N ASN A 13 -12.46 0.59 -15.47
CA ASN A 13 -11.96 0.99 -16.77
C ASN A 13 -12.75 2.23 -17.22
N LEU A 14 -12.05 3.34 -17.48
CA LEU A 14 -12.70 4.60 -17.84
C LEU A 14 -13.24 4.61 -19.28
N ASP A 15 -12.70 3.78 -20.16
CA ASP A 15 -13.12 3.69 -21.56
C ASP A 15 -14.35 2.80 -21.69
N THR A 16 -14.27 1.57 -21.16
CA THR A 16 -15.35 0.58 -21.27
C THR A 16 -16.44 0.73 -20.21
N LYS A 17 -16.15 1.49 -19.14
CA LYS A 17 -16.99 1.62 -17.93
C LYS A 17 -17.12 0.33 -17.11
N ASP A 18 -16.33 -0.70 -17.42
CA ASP A 18 -16.35 -1.95 -16.67
C ASP A 18 -15.72 -1.78 -15.28
N LYS A 19 -16.33 -2.41 -14.27
CA LYS A 19 -15.72 -2.56 -12.95
C LYS A 19 -14.64 -3.65 -13.03
N LEU A 20 -13.38 -3.25 -12.96
CA LEU A 20 -12.23 -4.17 -12.97
C LEU A 20 -12.09 -4.93 -11.65
N GLY A 21 -12.44 -4.29 -10.53
CA GLY A 21 -12.34 -4.91 -9.22
C GLY A 21 -13.01 -4.10 -8.12
N VAL A 22 -13.39 -4.79 -7.05
CA VAL A 22 -13.82 -4.19 -5.78
C VAL A 22 -13.14 -4.93 -4.62
N TYR A 23 -12.62 -4.17 -3.67
CA TYR A 23 -12.00 -4.69 -2.47
C TYR A 23 -12.55 -3.95 -1.24
N GLN A 24 -13.06 -4.70 -0.26
CA GLN A 24 -13.40 -4.18 1.06
C GLN A 24 -12.21 -4.46 1.97
N SER A 25 -11.44 -3.42 2.26
CA SER A 25 -10.26 -3.51 3.11
C SER A 25 -10.66 -3.66 4.57
N PRO A 26 -10.05 -4.59 5.34
CA PRO A 26 -10.28 -4.71 6.77
C PRO A 26 -9.65 -3.56 7.58
N GLU A 27 -8.76 -2.78 6.97
CA GLU A 27 -8.09 -1.62 7.56
C GLU A 27 -8.15 -0.39 6.65
N SER A 28 -7.93 0.80 7.20
CA SER A 28 -7.84 2.04 6.43
C SER A 28 -6.69 1.96 5.41
N ILE A 29 -6.98 2.24 4.14
CA ILE A 29 -5.94 2.45 3.13
C ILE A 29 -5.43 3.88 3.28
N VAL A 30 -4.17 4.04 3.67
CA VAL A 30 -3.53 5.34 3.96
C VAL A 30 -2.73 5.89 2.77
N PHE A 31 -2.35 5.02 1.83
CA PHE A 31 -1.66 5.41 0.60
C PHE A 31 -1.91 4.35 -0.48
N TRP A 32 -1.92 4.77 -1.75
CA TRP A 32 -2.03 3.85 -2.87
C TRP A 32 -1.36 4.44 -4.12
N ARG A 33 -0.87 3.56 -5.00
CA ARG A 33 -0.41 3.96 -6.33
C ARG A 33 -0.38 2.79 -7.30
N TRP A 34 -0.47 3.10 -8.58
CA TRP A 34 -0.10 2.16 -9.63
C TRP A 34 1.41 1.92 -9.60
N ILE A 35 1.82 0.66 -9.57
CA ILE A 35 3.23 0.25 -9.65
C ILE A 35 3.55 -0.42 -10.99
N ALA A 36 2.52 -0.86 -11.71
CA ALA A 36 2.54 -1.27 -13.11
C ALA A 36 1.17 -0.96 -13.74
N PRO A 37 1.00 -1.04 -15.08
CA PRO A 37 -0.26 -0.67 -15.74
C PRO A 37 -1.52 -1.37 -15.21
N ARG A 38 -1.37 -2.57 -14.62
CA ARG A 38 -2.45 -3.37 -14.06
C ARG A 38 -2.19 -3.84 -12.63
N ILE A 39 -1.18 -3.29 -11.96
CA ILE A 39 -0.87 -3.66 -10.56
C ILE A 39 -0.96 -2.41 -9.69
N LEU A 40 -1.91 -2.46 -8.75
CA LEU A 40 -2.13 -1.41 -7.78
C LEU A 40 -1.52 -1.79 -6.44
N ALA A 41 -0.64 -0.95 -5.91
CA ALA A 41 -0.17 -1.07 -4.54
C ALA A 41 -1.14 -0.34 -3.61
N LEU A 42 -1.60 -1.05 -2.58
CA LEU A 42 -2.41 -0.52 -1.50
C LEU A 42 -1.59 -0.60 -0.21
N VAL A 43 -1.48 0.52 0.49
CA VAL A 43 -0.81 0.58 1.79
C VAL A 43 -1.86 0.87 2.84
N GLY A 44 -2.11 -0.12 3.69
CA GLY A 44 -2.95 0.00 4.87
C GLY A 44 -2.21 0.58 6.07
N GLU A 45 -2.90 0.61 7.20
CA GLU A 45 -2.29 0.97 8.48
C GLU A 45 -1.15 0.02 8.86
N LYS A 46 -1.28 -1.27 8.52
CA LYS A 46 -0.30 -2.30 8.88
C LYS A 46 0.32 -2.98 7.68
N ASP A 47 -0.46 -3.29 6.64
CA ASP A 47 0.01 -4.15 5.55
C ASP A 47 0.18 -3.40 4.23
N VAL A 48 1.14 -3.86 3.44
CA VAL A 48 1.32 -3.46 2.05
C VAL A 48 0.85 -4.61 1.16
N LEU A 49 -0.12 -4.30 0.29
CA LEU A 49 -0.79 -5.24 -0.59
C LEU A 49 -0.51 -4.87 -2.06
N HIS A 50 -0.42 -5.87 -2.94
CA HIS A 50 -0.50 -5.67 -4.39
C HIS A 50 -1.80 -6.26 -4.92
N TRP A 51 -2.47 -5.54 -5.81
CA TRP A 51 -3.67 -6.00 -6.49
C TRP A 51 -3.42 -6.06 -7.99
N ASN A 52 -3.29 -7.28 -8.51
CA ASN A 52 -3.14 -7.53 -9.94
C ASN A 52 -4.51 -7.59 -10.62
N LEU A 53 -4.85 -6.57 -11.39
CA LEU A 53 -6.11 -6.38 -12.11
C LEU A 53 -6.07 -6.88 -13.57
N GLU A 54 -5.10 -7.72 -13.92
CA GLU A 54 -5.10 -8.46 -15.19
C GLU A 54 -6.12 -9.62 -15.15
N ALA A 55 -6.21 -10.31 -14.01
CA ALA A 55 -7.15 -11.40 -13.82
C ALA A 55 -8.48 -10.88 -13.29
N ALA A 56 -9.57 -11.23 -13.98
CA ALA A 56 -10.92 -10.92 -13.51
C ALA A 56 -11.19 -11.62 -12.16
N GLY A 57 -11.73 -10.87 -11.19
CA GLY A 57 -12.05 -11.40 -9.86
C GLY A 57 -10.85 -11.59 -8.93
N SER A 58 -9.67 -11.05 -9.28
CA SER A 58 -8.51 -11.04 -8.37
C SER A 58 -8.78 -10.22 -7.11
N ALA A 59 -8.07 -10.56 -6.04
CA ALA A 59 -8.08 -9.83 -4.78
C ALA A 59 -6.67 -9.28 -4.47
N PRO A 60 -6.54 -8.22 -3.66
CA PRO A 60 -5.24 -7.78 -3.18
C PRO A 60 -4.53 -8.87 -2.35
N GLU A 61 -3.24 -9.05 -2.60
CA GLU A 61 -2.38 -10.00 -1.91
C GLU A 61 -1.40 -9.27 -1.01
N LYS A 62 -1.21 -9.76 0.21
CA LYS A 62 -0.24 -9.20 1.16
C LYS A 62 1.19 -9.49 0.70
N ILE A 63 1.99 -8.42 0.60
CA ILE A 63 3.40 -8.50 0.25
C ILE A 63 4.27 -8.46 1.50
N PHE A 64 4.05 -7.48 2.38
CA PHE A 64 4.75 -7.37 3.66
C PHE A 64 3.99 -6.50 4.66
N GLN A 65 4.44 -6.53 5.91
CA GLN A 65 3.93 -5.67 6.97
C GLN A 65 4.86 -4.46 7.16
N ARG A 66 4.29 -3.28 7.40
CA ARG A 66 5.02 -2.07 7.78
C ARG A 66 5.86 -2.37 9.03
N GLY A 67 7.14 -2.03 8.98
CA GLY A 67 8.12 -2.34 10.02
C GLY A 67 8.80 -1.09 10.59
N GLY A 68 9.32 -1.21 11.81
CA GLY A 68 10.04 -0.13 12.51
C GLY A 68 9.23 1.16 12.61
N LYS A 69 9.89 2.31 12.39
CA LYS A 69 9.25 3.65 12.40
C LYS A 69 8.04 3.73 11.47
N LEU A 70 8.04 2.98 10.36
CA LEU A 70 6.94 3.03 9.40
C LEU A 70 5.67 2.35 9.94
N ALA A 71 5.72 1.55 11.00
CA ALA A 71 4.55 0.96 11.64
C ALA A 71 3.88 1.87 12.68
N GLU A 72 4.51 3.00 13.03
CA GLU A 72 4.04 3.89 14.08
C GLU A 72 2.93 4.83 13.60
N ALA A 73 1.99 5.18 14.49
CA ALA A 73 0.79 5.97 14.17
C ALA A 73 1.06 7.44 13.76
N GLY A 74 2.32 7.92 13.85
CA GLY A 74 2.74 9.25 13.41
C GLY A 74 3.45 9.28 12.04
N SER A 75 3.66 8.10 11.43
CA SER A 75 4.35 7.99 10.15
C SER A 75 3.39 8.15 8.98
N GLN A 76 3.53 9.24 8.23
CA GLN A 76 2.81 9.48 7.00
C GLN A 76 3.52 8.80 5.84
N ILE A 77 2.84 7.87 5.17
CA ILE A 77 3.35 7.24 3.95
C ILE A 77 3.30 8.26 2.80
N ILE A 78 4.44 8.49 2.16
CA ILE A 78 4.56 9.48 1.06
C ILE A 78 4.94 8.85 -0.27
N SER A 79 5.53 7.66 -0.26
CA SER A 79 5.91 6.96 -1.47
C SER A 79 5.98 5.45 -1.26
N TYR A 80 5.78 4.74 -2.36
CA TYR A 80 5.99 3.32 -2.47
C TYR A 80 6.60 3.04 -3.83
N ALA A 81 7.54 2.11 -3.96
CA ALA A 81 8.08 1.70 -5.25
C ALA A 81 8.34 0.19 -5.25
N ALA A 82 8.28 -0.40 -6.43
CA ALA A 82 8.76 -1.75 -6.68
C ALA A 82 9.66 -1.74 -7.92
N ASN A 83 10.65 -2.63 -7.96
CA ASN A 83 11.44 -2.82 -9.17
C ASN A 83 10.59 -3.52 -10.26
N SER A 84 11.08 -3.52 -11.51
CA SER A 84 10.33 -4.10 -12.65
C SER A 84 9.99 -5.59 -12.48
N ALA A 85 10.79 -6.33 -11.71
CA ALA A 85 10.56 -7.75 -11.41
C ALA A 85 9.63 -7.98 -10.20
N MET A 86 9.18 -6.91 -9.53
CA MET A 86 8.41 -6.96 -8.28
C MET A 86 9.10 -7.74 -7.14
N SER A 87 10.41 -8.01 -7.24
CA SER A 87 11.19 -8.74 -6.24
C SER A 87 11.70 -7.86 -5.10
N TRP A 88 11.68 -6.54 -5.29
CA TRP A 88 12.07 -5.54 -4.30
C TRP A 88 11.01 -4.46 -4.18
N CYS A 89 10.71 -4.10 -2.94
CA CYS A 89 9.77 -3.03 -2.61
C CYS A 89 10.43 -2.01 -1.67
N LEU A 90 10.17 -0.73 -1.89
CA LEU A 90 10.61 0.36 -1.04
C LEU A 90 9.39 1.16 -0.58
N LEU A 91 9.12 1.14 0.73
CA LEU A 91 8.13 2.01 1.35
C LEU A 91 8.85 3.21 1.98
N THR A 92 8.33 4.41 1.76
CA THR A 92 8.90 5.65 2.32
C THR A 92 7.84 6.39 3.10
N ALA A 93 8.21 6.79 4.32
CA ALA A 93 7.38 7.58 5.21
C ALA A 93 8.14 8.81 5.70
N ILE A 94 7.38 9.82 6.13
CA ILE A 94 7.89 10.94 6.91
C ILE A 94 7.17 11.02 8.25
N SER A 95 7.85 11.54 9.26
CA SER A 95 7.30 11.84 10.57
C SER A 95 7.89 13.13 11.11
N THR A 96 7.24 13.74 12.11
CA THR A 96 7.80 14.85 12.88
C THR A 96 7.70 14.56 14.37
N GLN A 97 8.77 14.83 15.12
CA GLN A 97 8.83 14.61 16.58
C GLN A 97 8.77 15.92 17.38
N ASP A 98 8.92 17.07 16.72
CA ASP A 98 9.16 18.39 17.31
C ASP A 98 8.08 19.41 16.94
N GLN A 99 6.83 18.94 16.85
CA GLN A 99 5.66 19.74 16.47
C GLN A 99 5.77 20.36 15.06
N GLY A 100 6.42 19.66 14.13
CA GLY A 100 6.48 20.04 12.72
C GLY A 100 7.67 20.92 12.34
N GLN A 101 8.66 21.10 13.22
CA GLN A 101 9.86 21.90 12.90
C GLN A 101 10.83 21.13 12.01
N THR A 102 10.93 19.81 12.19
CA THR A 102 11.75 18.92 11.35
C THR A 102 10.94 17.79 10.76
N ILE A 103 11.42 17.29 9.62
CA ILE A 103 10.86 16.15 8.89
C ILE A 103 11.88 15.02 8.88
N ASP A 104 11.55 13.93 9.56
CA ASP A 104 12.35 12.71 9.57
C ASP A 104 11.90 11.77 8.46
N GLY A 105 12.81 11.41 7.56
CA GLY A 105 12.57 10.39 6.55
C GLY A 105 12.82 8.97 7.08
N SER A 106 11.90 8.06 6.84
CA SER A 106 12.06 6.63 7.14
C SER A 106 11.77 5.77 5.92
N MET A 107 12.54 4.70 5.73
CA MET A 107 12.39 3.78 4.61
C MET A 107 12.37 2.33 5.08
N GLN A 108 11.60 1.50 4.39
CA GLN A 108 11.60 0.05 4.55
C GLN A 108 11.86 -0.59 3.19
N LEU A 109 13.02 -1.21 3.04
CA LEU A 109 13.37 -2.02 1.87
C LEU A 109 13.02 -3.48 2.16
N TRP A 110 12.16 -4.06 1.32
CA TRP A 110 11.70 -5.43 1.45
C TRP A 110 12.09 -6.26 0.22
N SER A 111 12.63 -7.45 0.46
CA SER A 111 12.84 -8.47 -0.57
C SER A 111 11.68 -9.46 -0.56
N VAL A 112 10.91 -9.50 -1.65
CA VAL A 112 9.76 -10.41 -1.79
C VAL A 112 10.23 -11.86 -1.84
N ASP A 113 11.25 -12.15 -2.66
CA ASP A 113 11.78 -13.52 -2.83
C ASP A 113 12.32 -14.11 -1.54
N LYS A 114 13.03 -13.29 -0.75
CA LYS A 114 13.63 -13.70 0.52
C LYS A 114 12.69 -13.57 1.71
N LYS A 115 11.55 -12.91 1.54
CA LYS A 115 10.60 -12.56 2.60
C LYS A 115 11.26 -11.92 3.83
N GLN A 116 12.17 -10.98 3.58
CA GLN A 116 12.91 -10.31 4.65
C GLN A 116 13.13 -8.82 4.37
N GLN A 117 13.23 -8.06 5.45
CA GLN A 117 13.66 -6.67 5.44
C GLN A 117 15.19 -6.60 5.35
N GLN A 118 15.71 -5.58 4.64
CA GLN A 118 17.13 -5.22 4.63
C GLN A 118 17.40 -4.02 5.52
#